data_AF-A0A1Y3NQY1-F1
#
_entry.id   AF-A0A1Y3NQY1-F1
#
_cell.length_a   1.000
_cell.length_b   1.000
_cell.length_c   1.000
_cell.angle_alpha   90.00
_cell.angle_beta   90.00
_cell.angle_gamma   90.00
#
_symmetry.space_group_name_H-M   'P 1'
#
loop_
_entity.id
_entity.type
_entity.pdbx_description
1 polymer ?
#
loop_
_entity_poly.entity_id
_entity_poly.type
_entity_poly.pdbx_seq_one_letter_code
_entity_poly.pdbx_strand_id
1 'polypeptide(L)'
;MNQIKIIYIIIYIFFTILIKIIKVDGKAITLRNTDDSFYNLNNIISSNQNDKELIINLPDDYYDMSLQPFTIDIAIMTNIKIIGNNNGTIFDYKNKYSGVFNVRFTQNKGETVIIENIVFINLLEENKPRYGINFFYATAIDNTVKLVHAYHRNDIAAENFDCSAISFKNCNFINNKGLFFSYNSQIYFDNCYISKLEKYSEPTMNNSTIDSTFYAQSGYDYVNIKNSFFENINIKGTMPLIEGIVIQTMII
;
A
#
# COMPACT_ATOMS: atom_id res chain seq x y z
N MET A 1 -15.89 -55.08 21.93
CA MET A 1 -16.19 -53.72 21.43
C MET A 1 -16.93 -53.87 20.11
N ASN A 2 -18.10 -53.26 19.93
CA ASN A 2 -18.93 -53.45 18.74
C ASN A 2 -18.16 -52.97 17.47
N GLN A 3 -18.13 -53.75 16.38
CA GLN A 3 -17.36 -53.43 15.16
C GLN A 3 -17.68 -52.02 14.63
N ILE A 4 -18.95 -51.61 14.79
CA ILE A 4 -19.44 -50.27 14.46
C ILE A 4 -18.65 -49.17 15.22
N LYS A 5 -18.35 -49.37 16.51
CA LYS A 5 -17.60 -48.39 17.32
C LYS A 5 -16.14 -48.25 16.84
N ILE A 6 -15.52 -49.34 16.37
CA ILE A 6 -14.16 -49.31 15.82
C ILE A 6 -14.13 -48.49 14.53
N ILE A 7 -15.11 -48.66 13.65
CA ILE A 7 -15.23 -47.90 12.40
C ILE A 7 -15.36 -46.39 12.68
N TYR A 8 -16.20 -45.99 13.66
CA TYR A 8 -16.32 -44.57 14.03
C TYR A 8 -15.01 -43.97 14.55
N ILE A 9 -14.25 -44.72 15.34
CA ILE A 9 -12.94 -44.26 15.84
C ILE A 9 -11.95 -44.08 14.69
N ILE A 10 -11.92 -45.02 13.74
CA ILE A 10 -11.03 -44.93 12.56
C ILE A 10 -11.42 -43.73 11.70
N ILE A 11 -12.71 -43.50 11.44
CA ILE A 11 -13.18 -42.34 10.68
C ILE A 11 -12.78 -41.04 11.39
N TYR A 12 -12.95 -40.95 12.71
CA TYR A 12 -12.57 -39.77 13.49
C TYR A 12 -11.05 -39.51 13.45
N ILE A 13 -10.23 -40.54 13.63
CA ILE A 13 -8.76 -40.43 13.52
C ILE A 13 -8.36 -39.99 12.10
N PHE A 14 -8.95 -40.59 11.07
CA PHE A 14 -8.70 -40.21 9.69
C PHE A 14 -9.07 -38.74 9.44
N PHE A 15 -10.23 -38.29 9.91
CA PHE A 15 -10.69 -36.91 9.75
C PHE A 15 -9.79 -35.91 10.48
N THR A 16 -9.35 -36.22 11.70
CA THR A 16 -8.43 -35.37 12.46
C THR A 16 -7.03 -35.29 11.83
N ILE A 17 -6.53 -36.37 11.25
CA ILE A 17 -5.29 -36.36 10.46
C ILE A 17 -5.48 -35.52 9.19
N LEU A 18 -6.61 -35.70 8.48
CA LEU A 18 -6.90 -34.96 7.26
C LEU A 18 -6.96 -33.45 7.50
N ILE A 19 -7.65 -33.01 8.57
CA ILE A 19 -7.73 -31.60 8.98
C ILE A 19 -6.33 -31.04 9.30
N LYS A 20 -5.45 -31.83 9.92
CA LYS A 20 -4.07 -31.40 10.22
C LYS A 20 -3.16 -31.31 8.99
N ILE A 21 -3.49 -32.03 7.92
CA ILE A 21 -2.72 -32.01 6.66
C ILE A 21 -3.16 -30.82 5.79
N ILE A 22 -4.40 -30.35 5.91
CA ILE A 22 -4.89 -29.17 5.21
C ILE A 22 -4.13 -27.95 5.74
N LYS A 23 -3.15 -27.48 4.97
CA LYS A 23 -2.52 -26.18 5.17
C LYS A 23 -3.34 -25.16 4.41
N VAL A 24 -3.88 -24.17 5.12
CA VAL A 24 -4.48 -22.99 4.50
C VAL A 24 -3.35 -22.03 4.18
N ASP A 25 -3.09 -21.82 2.89
CA ASP A 25 -2.02 -20.93 2.44
C ASP A 25 -2.46 -19.46 2.37
N GLY A 26 -3.76 -19.17 2.47
CA GLY A 26 -4.24 -17.79 2.52
C GLY A 26 -5.73 -17.67 2.78
N LYS A 27 -6.15 -16.44 3.08
CA LYS A 27 -7.53 -16.06 3.38
C LYS A 27 -7.98 -14.94 2.46
N ALA A 28 -9.16 -15.06 1.88
CA ALA A 28 -9.78 -14.01 1.08
C ALA A 28 -11.03 -13.46 1.78
N ILE A 29 -11.16 -12.13 1.80
CA ILE A 29 -12.29 -11.40 2.38
C ILE A 29 -12.81 -10.44 1.31
N THR A 30 -14.12 -10.42 1.09
CA THR A 30 -14.76 -9.47 0.17
C THR A 30 -15.46 -8.40 0.99
N LEU A 31 -15.19 -7.13 0.70
CA LEU A 31 -15.79 -5.98 1.37
C LEU A 31 -16.54 -5.16 0.33
N ARG A 32 -17.82 -4.88 0.55
CA ARG A 32 -18.62 -4.02 -0.34
C ARG A 32 -18.77 -2.64 0.27
N ASN A 33 -18.94 -1.62 -0.57
CA ASN A 33 -19.08 -0.23 -0.14
C ASN A 33 -20.36 0.00 0.70
N THR A 34 -21.37 -0.85 0.51
CA THR A 34 -22.61 -0.83 1.31
C THR A 34 -22.48 -1.49 2.67
N ASP A 35 -21.40 -2.24 2.91
CA ASP A 35 -21.25 -2.99 4.14
C ASP A 35 -20.58 -2.11 5.20
N ASP A 36 -21.12 -2.11 6.42
CA ASP A 36 -20.47 -1.47 7.58
C ASP A 36 -19.04 -1.99 7.81
N SER A 37 -18.75 -3.19 7.29
CA SER A 37 -17.45 -3.84 7.33
C SER A 37 -16.37 -3.01 6.61
N PHE A 38 -16.70 -2.31 5.52
CA PHE A 38 -15.74 -1.49 4.80
C PHE A 38 -15.18 -0.37 5.68
N TYR A 39 -16.03 0.32 6.45
CA TYR A 39 -15.63 1.39 7.37
C TYR A 39 -14.83 0.89 8.58
N ASN A 40 -14.67 -0.43 8.70
CA ASN A 40 -13.88 -1.09 9.73
C ASN A 40 -12.64 -1.82 9.15
N LEU A 41 -12.14 -1.36 8.00
CA LEU A 41 -11.06 -2.00 7.23
C LEU A 41 -9.83 -2.31 8.09
N ASN A 42 -9.44 -1.40 8.99
CA ASN A 42 -8.34 -1.61 9.92
C ASN A 42 -8.54 -2.89 10.76
N ASN A 43 -9.67 -3.01 11.46
CA ASN A 43 -9.92 -4.16 12.32
C ASN A 43 -10.05 -5.45 11.51
N ILE A 44 -10.62 -5.39 10.31
CA ILE A 44 -10.72 -6.54 9.42
C ILE A 44 -9.33 -7.02 9.02
N ILE A 45 -8.46 -6.12 8.57
CA ILE A 45 -7.10 -6.54 8.18
C ILE A 45 -6.34 -7.06 9.42
N SER A 46 -6.31 -6.29 10.51
CA SER A 46 -5.56 -6.63 11.71
C SER A 46 -5.97 -7.96 12.36
N SER A 47 -7.25 -8.37 12.26
CA SER A 47 -7.75 -9.62 12.84
C SER A 47 -7.61 -10.85 11.94
N ASN A 48 -7.17 -10.69 10.68
CA ASN A 48 -7.21 -11.75 9.67
C ASN A 48 -5.84 -12.12 9.06
N GLN A 49 -4.73 -11.77 9.74
CA GLN A 49 -3.36 -12.04 9.26
C GLN A 49 -2.73 -13.33 9.84
N ASN A 50 -3.54 -14.35 10.12
CA ASN A 50 -3.05 -15.60 10.72
C ASN A 50 -2.56 -16.63 9.69
N ASP A 51 -2.90 -16.44 8.41
CA ASP A 51 -2.51 -17.29 7.28
C ASP A 51 -1.31 -16.67 6.53
N LYS A 52 -0.71 -17.37 5.54
CA LYS A 52 0.47 -16.84 4.81
C LYS A 52 0.18 -15.71 3.83
N GLU A 53 -1.09 -15.51 3.49
CA GLU A 53 -1.55 -14.43 2.62
C GLU A 53 -2.96 -14.01 3.04
N LEU A 54 -3.21 -12.70 3.07
CA LEU A 54 -4.53 -12.12 3.21
C LEU A 54 -4.88 -11.34 1.94
N ILE A 55 -6.02 -11.67 1.32
CA ILE A 55 -6.55 -11.00 0.14
C ILE A 55 -7.82 -10.25 0.54
N ILE A 56 -7.84 -8.94 0.30
CA ILE A 56 -9.00 -8.08 0.45
C ILE A 56 -9.52 -7.75 -0.95
N ASN A 57 -10.70 -8.29 -1.29
CA ASN A 57 -11.38 -8.02 -2.55
C ASN A 57 -12.40 -6.90 -2.37
N LEU A 58 -12.36 -5.93 -3.27
CA LEU A 58 -13.22 -4.75 -3.31
C LEU A 58 -13.97 -4.75 -4.65
N PRO A 59 -15.08 -5.47 -4.78
CA PRO A 59 -15.70 -5.74 -6.08
C PRO A 59 -16.48 -4.54 -6.64
N ASP A 60 -16.95 -3.64 -5.78
CA ASP A 60 -17.76 -2.51 -6.20
C ASP A 60 -16.91 -1.45 -6.95
N ASP A 61 -17.57 -0.69 -7.82
CA ASP A 61 -16.89 0.30 -8.68
C ASP A 61 -16.37 1.52 -7.91
N TYR A 62 -16.94 1.79 -6.73
CA TYR A 62 -16.71 3.04 -6.00
C TYR A 62 -16.76 2.82 -4.48
N TYR A 63 -15.79 3.42 -3.78
CA TYR A 63 -15.72 3.52 -2.33
C TYR A 63 -15.43 4.96 -1.91
N ASP A 64 -16.22 5.45 -0.96
CA ASP A 64 -16.03 6.77 -0.35
C ASP A 64 -15.00 6.65 0.78
N MET A 65 -13.73 6.94 0.47
CA MET A 65 -12.65 6.90 1.45
C MET A 65 -12.80 8.00 2.51
N SER A 66 -13.57 9.04 2.22
CA SER A 66 -13.79 10.16 3.13
C SER A 66 -14.63 9.80 4.37
N LEU A 67 -15.27 8.62 4.36
CA LEU A 67 -16.06 8.06 5.46
C LEU A 67 -15.26 7.13 6.39
N GLN A 68 -14.04 6.76 5.99
CA GLN A 68 -13.14 5.97 6.82
C GLN A 68 -12.64 6.78 8.03
N PRO A 69 -12.08 6.10 9.05
CA PRO A 69 -11.25 6.77 10.04
C PRO A 69 -10.15 7.61 9.38
N PHE A 70 -9.59 8.57 10.11
CA PHE A 70 -8.51 9.42 9.59
C PHE A 70 -7.39 8.59 8.95
N THR A 71 -6.96 7.52 9.64
CA THR A 71 -5.97 6.56 9.14
C THR A 71 -6.47 5.12 9.27
N ILE A 72 -6.06 4.29 8.32
CA ILE A 72 -6.20 2.85 8.32
C ILE A 72 -4.84 2.27 8.70
N ASP A 73 -4.60 2.16 10.00
CA ASP A 73 -3.34 1.68 10.57
C ASP A 73 -3.22 0.16 10.51
N ILE A 74 -2.25 -0.36 9.77
CA ILE A 74 -2.06 -1.80 9.55
C ILE A 74 -0.66 -2.19 9.97
N ALA A 75 -0.56 -3.11 10.93
CA ALA A 75 0.67 -3.83 11.23
C ALA A 75 0.77 -5.07 10.34
N ILE A 76 1.75 -5.14 9.45
CA ILE A 76 1.97 -6.27 8.55
C ILE A 76 2.61 -7.42 9.32
N MET A 77 1.90 -8.54 9.30
CA MET A 77 2.32 -9.83 9.87
C MET A 77 2.34 -10.94 8.81
N THR A 78 1.76 -10.69 7.63
CA THR A 78 1.67 -11.64 6.52
C THR A 78 1.60 -10.89 5.19
N ASN A 79 1.70 -11.58 4.05
CA ASN A 79 1.51 -10.93 2.75
C ASN A 79 0.08 -10.41 2.60
N ILE A 80 -0.08 -9.18 2.12
CA ILE A 80 -1.40 -8.58 1.93
C ILE A 80 -1.59 -8.18 0.46
N LYS A 81 -2.73 -8.56 -0.10
CA LYS A 81 -3.23 -8.07 -1.38
C LYS A 81 -4.52 -7.29 -1.17
N ILE A 82 -4.60 -6.07 -1.70
CA ILE A 82 -5.82 -5.27 -1.77
C ILE A 82 -6.18 -5.13 -3.24
N ILE A 83 -7.28 -5.75 -3.66
CA ILE A 83 -7.62 -5.96 -5.07
C ILE A 83 -8.98 -5.35 -5.38
N GLY A 84 -9.00 -4.37 -6.27
CA GLY A 84 -10.20 -3.81 -6.88
C GLY A 84 -10.73 -4.66 -8.03
N ASN A 85 -11.85 -4.24 -8.59
CA ASN A 85 -12.44 -4.90 -9.75
C ASN A 85 -11.65 -4.64 -11.04
N ASN A 86 -11.91 -5.43 -12.09
CA ASN A 86 -11.14 -5.39 -13.34
C ASN A 86 -11.25 -4.06 -14.12
N ASN A 87 -12.26 -3.23 -13.82
CA ASN A 87 -12.43 -1.92 -14.45
C ASN A 87 -11.70 -0.81 -13.67
N GLY A 88 -11.12 -1.14 -12.52
CA GLY A 88 -10.56 -0.19 -11.57
C GLY A 88 -11.61 0.25 -10.56
N THR A 89 -11.41 -0.15 -9.30
CA THR A 89 -12.25 0.31 -8.19
C THR A 89 -11.82 1.72 -7.76
N ILE A 90 -12.76 2.65 -7.73
CA ILE A 90 -12.49 4.05 -7.38
C ILE A 90 -12.42 4.21 -5.86
N PHE A 91 -11.27 4.69 -5.39
CA PHE A 91 -11.06 5.23 -4.05
C PHE A 91 -11.11 6.76 -4.12
N ASP A 92 -12.26 7.32 -3.76
CA ASP A 92 -12.48 8.76 -3.78
C ASP A 92 -12.33 9.36 -2.39
N TYR A 93 -11.30 10.20 -2.25
CA TYR A 93 -10.98 10.86 -0.99
C TYR A 93 -11.78 12.15 -0.78
N LYS A 94 -12.54 12.61 -1.79
CA LYS A 94 -13.36 13.83 -1.73
C LYS A 94 -12.62 15.05 -1.18
N ASN A 95 -11.34 15.17 -1.53
CA ASN A 95 -10.44 16.23 -1.06
C ASN A 95 -10.24 16.23 0.46
N LYS A 96 -10.24 15.04 1.09
CA LYS A 96 -9.95 14.83 2.51
C LYS A 96 -8.78 13.87 2.71
N TYR A 97 -8.25 13.84 3.93
CA TYR A 97 -7.19 12.90 4.37
C TYR A 97 -7.70 11.62 5.03
N SER A 98 -9.01 11.43 5.14
CA SER A 98 -9.56 10.22 5.75
C SER A 98 -9.31 8.99 4.86
N GLY A 99 -9.18 7.82 5.48
CA GLY A 99 -8.99 6.57 4.76
C GLY A 99 -7.59 6.38 4.19
N VAL A 100 -6.61 7.16 4.67
CA VAL A 100 -5.21 7.00 4.29
C VAL A 100 -4.64 5.74 4.95
N PHE A 101 -3.96 4.90 4.18
CA PHE A 101 -3.31 3.70 4.69
C PHE A 101 -2.03 4.06 5.45
N ASN A 102 -1.86 3.50 6.65
CA ASN A 102 -0.61 3.59 7.39
C ASN A 102 -0.12 2.17 7.67
N VAL A 103 0.78 1.69 6.82
CA VAL A 103 1.29 0.32 6.90
C VAL A 103 2.67 0.27 7.56
N ARG A 104 2.78 -0.60 8.56
CA ARG A 104 4.00 -0.85 9.33
C ARG A 104 4.41 -2.30 9.23
N PHE A 105 5.57 -2.58 8.65
CA PHE A 105 6.17 -3.91 8.68
C PHE A 105 6.73 -4.17 10.08
N THR A 106 6.20 -5.20 10.76
CA THR A 106 6.54 -5.45 12.17
C THR A 106 7.83 -6.27 12.34
N GLN A 107 8.31 -6.91 11.27
CA GLN A 107 9.48 -7.79 11.26
C GLN A 107 10.21 -7.65 9.92
N ASN A 108 11.54 -7.85 9.90
CA ASN A 108 12.34 -7.87 8.67
C ASN A 108 12.16 -9.19 7.90
N LYS A 109 10.92 -9.60 7.61
CA LYS A 109 10.61 -10.96 7.13
C LYS A 109 10.19 -11.06 5.66
N GLY A 110 10.40 -10.00 4.89
CA GLY A 110 10.17 -10.02 3.43
C GLY A 110 8.70 -10.14 3.03
N GLU A 111 7.77 -9.92 3.96
CA GLU A 111 6.35 -9.78 3.64
C GLU A 111 6.13 -8.60 2.70
N THR A 112 5.12 -8.73 1.85
CA THR A 112 4.82 -7.75 0.81
C THR A 112 3.40 -7.21 0.91
N VAL A 113 3.23 -5.98 0.45
CA VAL A 113 1.91 -5.37 0.23
C VAL A 113 1.75 -5.08 -1.26
N ILE A 114 0.69 -5.66 -1.83
CA ILE A 114 0.32 -5.46 -3.24
C ILE A 114 -1.05 -4.80 -3.27
N ILE A 115 -1.15 -3.70 -4.01
CA ILE A 115 -2.40 -3.03 -4.32
C ILE A 115 -2.63 -3.15 -5.82
N GLU A 116 -3.79 -3.66 -6.21
CA GLU A 116 -4.11 -4.00 -7.59
C GLU A 116 -5.47 -3.48 -8.02
N ASN A 117 -5.56 -2.93 -9.24
CA ASN A 117 -6.80 -2.46 -9.87
C ASN A 117 -7.55 -1.38 -9.06
N ILE A 118 -6.83 -0.43 -8.46
CA ILE A 118 -7.43 0.70 -7.72
C ILE A 118 -7.19 2.02 -8.45
N VAL A 119 -8.21 2.87 -8.48
CA VAL A 119 -8.16 4.25 -9.00
C VAL A 119 -8.23 5.22 -7.82
N PHE A 120 -7.10 5.82 -7.46
CA PHE A 120 -6.98 6.82 -6.38
C PHE A 120 -7.29 8.22 -6.92
N ILE A 121 -8.33 8.86 -6.41
CA ILE A 121 -8.74 10.21 -6.84
C ILE A 121 -8.95 11.18 -5.68
N ASN A 122 -8.69 12.46 -5.96
CA ASN A 122 -9.08 13.59 -5.10
C ASN A 122 -8.48 13.52 -3.68
N LEU A 123 -7.28 12.97 -3.51
CA LEU A 123 -6.54 13.13 -2.27
C LEU A 123 -5.94 14.54 -2.26
N LEU A 124 -6.60 15.49 -1.57
CA LEU A 124 -6.17 16.89 -1.50
C LEU A 124 -6.13 17.41 -0.06
N GLU A 125 -5.29 18.41 0.12
CA GLU A 125 -5.01 19.12 1.36
C GLU A 125 -6.12 20.10 1.76
N GLU A 126 -6.62 20.00 3.00
CA GLU A 126 -7.23 21.16 3.66
C GLU A 126 -6.10 22.11 4.11
N ASN A 127 -6.17 23.36 3.66
CA ASN A 127 -5.26 24.52 3.88
C ASN A 127 -4.79 24.80 5.32
N LYS A 128 -4.24 23.83 6.04
CA LYS A 128 -3.68 24.02 7.37
C LYS A 128 -2.40 23.19 7.49
N PRO A 129 -1.24 23.82 7.82
CA PRO A 129 -0.10 23.06 8.30
C PRO A 129 -0.59 22.34 9.57
N ARG A 130 -0.79 21.04 9.45
CA ARG A 130 -1.29 20.20 10.53
C ARG A 130 -0.34 19.03 10.67
N TYR A 131 -0.01 18.76 11.91
CA TYR A 131 0.92 17.72 12.29
C TYR A 131 0.26 16.33 12.09
N GLY A 132 0.80 15.50 11.20
CA GLY A 132 0.42 14.12 10.82
C GLY A 132 -0.34 14.03 9.47
N ILE A 133 -0.30 13.00 8.62
CA ILE A 133 0.24 11.61 8.60
C ILE A 133 0.41 11.20 7.11
N ASN A 134 1.40 10.36 6.80
CA ASN A 134 1.83 9.95 5.45
C ASN A 134 1.08 8.71 4.90
N PHE A 135 1.04 8.57 3.57
CA PHE A 135 0.30 7.51 2.86
C PHE A 135 0.88 6.09 2.98
N PHE A 136 2.05 5.93 3.58
CA PHE A 136 2.62 4.70 4.14
C PHE A 136 3.65 5.16 5.20
N TYR A 137 3.83 4.48 6.35
CA TYR A 137 4.76 4.98 7.38
C TYR A 137 5.39 3.87 8.22
N ALA A 138 6.73 3.89 8.28
CA ALA A 138 7.50 3.49 9.45
C ALA A 138 8.15 4.76 10.05
N THR A 139 8.24 4.86 11.38
CA THR A 139 8.54 6.08 12.20
C THR A 139 9.87 6.81 11.92
N ALA A 140 10.08 8.16 11.94
CA ALA A 140 9.51 9.29 12.71
C ALA A 140 9.75 10.73 12.13
N ILE A 141 8.79 11.67 12.35
CA ILE A 141 8.84 13.18 12.40
C ILE A 141 9.20 13.98 11.11
N ASP A 142 8.17 14.46 10.40
CA ASP A 142 7.89 15.85 9.95
C ASP A 142 6.85 15.85 8.81
N ASN A 143 6.00 16.89 8.77
CA ASN A 143 4.67 16.84 8.14
C ASN A 143 4.63 17.53 6.80
N THR A 144 4.44 16.75 5.75
CA THR A 144 4.18 17.24 4.40
C THR A 144 3.52 16.07 3.60
N VAL A 145 2.55 16.40 2.74
CA VAL A 145 1.69 15.51 1.91
C VAL A 145 2.40 14.69 0.80
N LYS A 146 2.94 13.52 1.16
CA LYS A 146 3.40 12.50 0.21
C LYS A 146 2.26 11.59 -0.25
N LEU A 147 2.13 11.36 -1.57
CA LEU A 147 1.10 10.47 -2.15
C LEU A 147 1.43 9.00 -1.89
N VAL A 148 2.72 8.64 -1.88
CA VAL A 148 3.23 7.35 -1.36
C VAL A 148 4.53 7.65 -0.66
N HIS A 149 4.70 7.15 0.56
CA HIS A 149 5.92 7.32 1.34
C HIS A 149 6.38 5.97 1.88
N ALA A 150 7.35 5.35 1.25
CA ALA A 150 7.97 4.14 1.79
C ALA A 150 9.23 4.53 2.57
N TYR A 151 9.29 4.14 3.84
CA TYR A 151 10.38 4.49 4.74
C TYR A 151 10.81 3.26 5.54
N HIS A 152 12.11 3.04 5.64
CA HIS A 152 12.70 2.09 6.57
C HIS A 152 13.66 2.79 7.51
N ARG A 153 13.50 2.58 8.83
CA ARG A 153 14.40 3.14 9.83
C ARG A 153 15.70 2.33 9.86
N ASN A 154 16.83 3.00 9.66
CA ASN A 154 18.20 2.48 9.68
C ASN A 154 18.38 1.16 10.46
N ASP A 155 18.66 0.08 9.73
CA ASP A 155 19.59 -0.95 10.19
C ASP A 155 20.65 -1.05 9.08
N ILE A 156 21.86 -0.56 9.37
CA ILE A 156 22.94 -0.22 8.40
C ILE A 156 23.54 -1.50 7.76
N ALA A 157 22.90 -2.66 7.93
CA ALA A 157 23.46 -3.98 7.64
C ALA A 157 22.53 -4.91 6.83
N ALA A 158 21.33 -4.48 6.42
CA ALA A 158 20.47 -5.30 5.57
C ALA A 158 20.86 -5.10 4.09
N GLU A 159 21.72 -5.97 3.57
CA GLU A 159 21.83 -6.16 2.12
C GLU A 159 20.46 -6.62 1.60
N ASN A 160 19.81 -5.77 0.80
CA ASN A 160 18.44 -5.87 0.28
C ASN A 160 17.35 -5.44 1.28
N PHE A 161 16.79 -4.23 1.08
CA PHE A 161 15.60 -3.73 1.79
C PHE A 161 14.31 -4.43 1.35
N ASP A 162 14.37 -5.73 1.06
CA ASP A 162 13.22 -6.55 0.64
C ASP A 162 12.12 -6.60 1.71
N CYS A 163 12.46 -6.28 2.95
CA CYS A 163 11.54 -6.19 4.08
C CYS A 163 10.60 -4.96 4.04
N SER A 164 10.78 -4.03 3.11
CA SER A 164 9.90 -2.86 2.97
C SER A 164 9.61 -2.55 1.51
N ALA A 165 8.74 -3.37 0.91
CA ALA A 165 8.32 -3.22 -0.47
C ALA A 165 6.81 -3.07 -0.58
N ILE A 166 6.38 -2.04 -1.33
CA ILE A 166 4.98 -1.84 -1.70
C ILE A 166 4.89 -1.84 -3.22
N SER A 167 3.95 -2.62 -3.75
CA SER A 167 3.70 -2.72 -5.19
C SER A 167 2.31 -2.24 -5.56
N PHE A 168 2.25 -1.38 -6.57
CA PHE A 168 1.02 -0.96 -7.24
C PHE A 168 0.97 -1.60 -8.64
N LYS A 169 -0.12 -2.30 -8.93
CA LYS A 169 -0.33 -3.00 -10.20
C LYS A 169 -1.64 -2.58 -10.83
N ASN A 170 -1.64 -2.18 -12.09
CA ASN A 170 -2.86 -1.74 -12.78
C ASN A 170 -3.59 -0.63 -12.02
N CYS A 171 -2.85 0.25 -11.34
CA CYS A 171 -3.40 1.30 -10.48
C CYS A 171 -3.36 2.65 -11.19
N ASN A 172 -4.36 3.48 -10.91
CA ASN A 172 -4.47 4.81 -11.48
C ASN A 172 -4.37 5.85 -10.37
N PHE A 173 -3.55 6.88 -10.56
CA PHE A 173 -3.43 8.03 -9.66
C PHE A 173 -3.84 9.28 -10.42
N ILE A 174 -5.04 9.78 -10.15
CA ILE A 174 -5.65 10.86 -10.94
C ILE A 174 -6.04 12.02 -10.03
N ASN A 175 -5.66 13.25 -10.41
CA ASN A 175 -6.06 14.46 -9.70
C ASN A 175 -5.66 14.44 -8.21
N ASN A 176 -4.40 14.06 -7.96
CA ASN A 176 -3.83 14.05 -6.63
C ASN A 176 -2.71 15.10 -6.53
N LYS A 177 -2.51 15.63 -5.32
CA LYS A 177 -1.28 16.32 -4.96
C LYS A 177 -0.35 15.32 -4.31
N GLY A 178 0.92 15.30 -4.70
CA GLY A 178 1.90 14.65 -3.84
C GLY A 178 3.14 14.11 -4.52
N LEU A 179 4.00 13.64 -3.63
CA LEU A 179 5.31 13.08 -3.89
C LEU A 179 5.30 11.58 -3.63
N PHE A 180 5.84 10.79 -4.56
CA PHE A 180 6.22 9.40 -4.37
C PHE A 180 7.66 9.36 -3.84
N PHE A 181 7.80 9.05 -2.56
CA PHE A 181 9.05 9.16 -1.83
C PHE A 181 9.46 7.80 -1.28
N SER A 182 10.66 7.37 -1.61
CA SER A 182 11.29 6.20 -0.98
C SER A 182 12.50 6.63 -0.16
N TYR A 183 12.64 6.07 1.04
CA TYR A 183 13.80 6.24 1.89
C TYR A 183 14.20 4.92 2.56
N ASN A 184 15.34 4.37 2.16
CA ASN A 184 15.83 3.02 2.47
C ASN A 184 14.75 1.95 2.21
N SER A 185 13.97 2.11 1.15
CA SER A 185 12.77 1.30 0.90
C SER A 185 12.51 1.11 -0.59
N GLN A 186 11.45 0.38 -0.94
CA GLN A 186 11.16 0.01 -2.33
C GLN A 186 9.70 0.27 -2.69
N ILE A 187 9.49 1.04 -3.76
CA ILE A 187 8.16 1.29 -4.35
C ILE A 187 8.17 0.79 -5.79
N TYR A 188 7.17 -0.03 -6.14
CA TYR A 188 7.01 -0.61 -7.46
C TYR A 188 5.70 -0.15 -8.10
N PHE A 189 5.78 0.32 -9.34
CA PHE A 189 4.64 0.62 -10.20
C PHE A 189 4.73 -0.26 -11.44
N ASP A 190 3.71 -1.09 -11.70
CA ASP A 190 3.60 -1.89 -12.92
C ASP A 190 2.23 -1.65 -13.56
N ASN A 191 2.25 -1.30 -14.85
CA ASN A 191 1.05 -0.99 -15.62
C ASN A 191 0.16 0.08 -14.95
N CYS A 192 0.77 1.12 -14.36
CA CYS A 192 0.04 2.18 -13.67
C CYS A 192 -0.16 3.39 -14.58
N TYR A 193 -1.24 4.14 -14.34
CA TYR A 193 -1.53 5.38 -15.04
C TYR A 193 -1.54 6.55 -14.06
N ILE A 194 -0.75 7.57 -14.35
CA ILE A 194 -0.54 8.70 -13.46
C ILE A 194 -0.84 9.97 -14.23
N SER A 195 -1.88 10.70 -13.81
CA SER A 195 -2.40 11.85 -14.55
C SER A 195 -2.87 12.99 -13.64
N LYS A 196 -2.74 14.22 -14.14
CA LYS A 196 -3.18 15.44 -13.43
C LYS A 196 -2.60 15.52 -12.01
N LEU A 197 -1.35 15.11 -11.84
CA LEU A 197 -0.65 15.34 -10.58
C LEU A 197 -0.27 16.81 -10.48
N GLU A 198 -0.63 17.40 -9.34
CA GLU A 198 -0.22 18.75 -8.98
C GLU A 198 1.09 18.74 -8.18
N LYS A 199 1.85 19.84 -8.30
CA LYS A 199 3.09 20.05 -7.56
C LYS A 199 2.87 19.88 -6.07
N TYR A 200 3.87 19.28 -5.43
CA TYR A 200 4.06 19.30 -4.00
C TYR A 200 5.44 19.90 -3.69
N SER A 201 5.53 20.74 -2.65
CA SER A 201 6.81 21.25 -2.15
C SER A 201 6.93 20.95 -0.67
N GLU A 202 7.95 20.17 -0.30
CA GLU A 202 8.28 19.90 1.10
C GLU A 202 9.54 20.69 1.47
N PRO A 203 9.46 21.64 2.42
CA PRO A 203 10.67 22.21 3.01
C PRO A 203 11.43 21.09 3.74
N THR A 204 12.69 20.90 3.40
CA THR A 204 13.61 20.02 4.12
C THR A 204 14.13 20.71 5.38
N MET A 205 14.74 19.93 6.26
CA MET A 205 15.42 20.43 7.47
C MET A 205 16.52 21.48 7.19
N ASN A 206 16.99 21.60 5.94
CA ASN A 206 18.06 22.51 5.53
C ASN A 206 17.55 23.74 4.77
N ASN A 207 16.24 24.04 4.81
CA ASN A 207 15.60 25.09 4.00
C ASN A 207 15.71 24.89 2.48
N SER A 208 16.08 23.69 2.01
CA SER A 208 15.86 23.33 0.60
C SER A 208 14.42 22.83 0.43
N THR A 209 13.86 22.91 -0.77
CA THR A 209 12.55 22.33 -1.08
C THR A 209 12.73 21.08 -1.93
N ILE A 210 12.12 19.96 -1.54
CA ILE A 210 11.89 18.85 -2.45
C ILE A 210 10.75 19.26 -3.37
N ASP A 211 11.05 19.43 -4.66
CA ASP A 211 10.10 19.91 -5.68
C ASP A 211 9.88 18.88 -6.82
N SER A 212 10.17 17.59 -6.58
CA SER A 212 9.98 16.49 -7.54
C SER A 212 8.73 15.66 -7.24
N THR A 213 8.27 14.86 -8.20
CA THR A 213 7.13 13.93 -8.02
C THR A 213 7.59 12.53 -7.64
N PHE A 214 8.75 12.10 -8.13
CA PHE A 214 9.41 10.87 -7.69
C PHE A 214 10.77 11.21 -7.13
N TYR A 215 11.04 10.74 -5.91
CA TYR A 215 12.27 11.08 -5.20
C TYR A 215 12.90 9.84 -4.55
N ALA A 216 14.18 9.61 -4.89
CA ALA A 216 15.02 8.54 -4.37
C ALA A 216 16.50 8.98 -4.34
N GLN A 217 16.98 9.49 -3.21
CA GLN A 217 18.28 10.16 -3.10
C GLN A 217 19.35 9.40 -2.29
N SER A 218 19.07 8.18 -1.86
CA SER A 218 20.05 7.25 -1.29
C SER A 218 20.30 6.09 -2.27
N GLY A 219 21.49 5.45 -2.19
CA GLY A 219 21.78 4.22 -2.96
C GLY A 219 20.87 3.04 -2.60
N TYR A 220 20.01 3.22 -1.59
CA TYR A 220 19.09 2.25 -1.03
C TYR A 220 17.62 2.62 -1.26
N ASP A 221 17.34 3.74 -1.93
CA ASP A 221 15.99 4.19 -2.27
C ASP A 221 15.65 3.65 -3.66
N TYR A 222 14.67 2.76 -3.75
CA TYR A 222 14.25 2.20 -5.04
C TYR A 222 12.83 2.64 -5.37
N VAL A 223 12.68 3.29 -6.52
CA VAL A 223 11.40 3.50 -7.19
C VAL A 223 11.50 2.86 -8.57
N ASN A 224 10.76 1.78 -8.77
CA ASN A 224 10.73 1.05 -10.03
C ASN A 224 9.40 1.32 -10.74
N ILE A 225 9.49 1.80 -11.98
CA ILE A 225 8.33 2.16 -12.79
C ILE A 225 8.41 1.38 -14.09
N LYS A 226 7.43 0.49 -14.31
CA LYS A 226 7.37 -0.41 -15.45
C LYS A 226 6.00 -0.30 -16.12
N ASN A 227 5.99 -0.35 -17.46
CA ASN A 227 4.76 -0.36 -18.28
C ASN A 227 3.77 0.77 -17.92
N SER A 228 4.24 1.86 -17.33
CA SER A 228 3.38 2.88 -16.73
C SER A 228 3.36 4.13 -17.58
N PHE A 229 2.23 4.84 -17.57
CA PHE A 229 2.02 6.02 -18.40
C PHE A 229 1.82 7.28 -17.55
N PHE A 230 2.43 8.38 -18.00
CA PHE A 230 2.39 9.67 -17.33
C PHE A 230 1.85 10.70 -18.31
N GLU A 231 0.81 11.43 -17.91
CA GLU A 231 0.25 12.50 -18.73
C GLU A 231 -0.27 13.66 -17.90
N ASN A 232 -0.39 14.83 -18.53
CA ASN A 232 -0.98 16.02 -17.90
C ASN A 232 -0.36 16.35 -16.54
N ILE A 233 0.93 16.05 -16.38
CA ILE A 233 1.68 16.34 -15.16
C ILE A 233 2.09 17.81 -15.21
N ASN A 234 1.50 18.63 -14.34
CA ASN A 234 1.66 20.08 -14.36
C ASN A 234 2.44 20.56 -13.13
N ILE A 235 3.70 20.14 -13.03
CA ILE A 235 4.59 20.58 -11.96
C ILE A 235 5.12 21.96 -12.34
N LYS A 236 4.52 23.00 -11.76
CA LYS A 236 4.99 24.37 -11.91
C LYS A 236 6.20 24.58 -10.97
N GLY A 237 7.41 24.29 -11.44
CA GLY A 237 8.65 24.41 -10.66
C GLY A 237 9.91 24.23 -11.50
N THR A 238 11.07 24.52 -10.91
CA THR A 238 12.38 24.38 -11.57
C THR A 238 12.99 22.98 -11.46
N MET A 239 12.39 22.10 -10.65
CA MET A 239 12.88 20.75 -10.40
C MET A 239 12.24 19.71 -11.35
N PRO A 240 12.95 18.59 -11.61
CA PRO A 240 12.50 17.56 -12.54
C PRO A 240 11.33 16.74 -11.99
N LEU A 241 10.61 16.08 -12.90
CA LEU A 241 9.54 15.12 -12.58
C LEU A 241 10.05 13.95 -11.71
N ILE A 242 11.23 13.44 -12.05
CA ILE A 242 11.90 12.32 -11.38
C ILE A 242 13.28 12.78 -10.94
N GLU A 243 13.60 12.51 -9.68
CA GLU A 243 14.88 12.83 -9.07
C GLU A 243 15.46 11.60 -8.37
N GLY A 244 16.68 11.21 -8.75
CA GLY A 244 17.43 10.22 -8.00
C GLY A 244 18.91 10.14 -8.38
N ILE A 245 19.70 9.46 -7.55
CA ILE A 245 21.16 9.35 -7.75
C ILE A 245 21.47 8.58 -9.05
N VAL A 246 20.75 7.49 -9.28
CA VAL A 246 20.91 6.62 -10.45
C VAL A 246 19.57 6.45 -11.12
N ILE A 247 19.43 7.00 -12.32
CA ILE A 247 18.25 6.80 -13.17
C ILE A 247 18.62 5.79 -14.25
N GLN A 248 18.03 4.60 -14.18
CA GLN A 248 18.16 3.57 -15.22
C GLN A 248 16.86 3.49 -16.01
N THR A 249 16.93 3.81 -17.29
CA THR A 249 15.83 3.64 -18.23
C THR A 249 16.06 2.38 -19.04
N MET A 250 15.26 1.33 -18.83
CA MET A 250 15.17 0.22 -19.77
C MET A 250 13.99 0.49 -20.69
N ILE A 251 14.30 0.86 -21.94
CA ILE A 251 13.33 0.84 -23.03
C ILE A 251 13.29 -0.62 -23.50
N ILE A 252 12.19 -1.32 -23.23
CA ILE A 252 11.91 -2.67 -23.76
C ILE A 252 10.84 -2.52 -24.83
#